data_AF-A0A349HHF3-F1
#
_entry.id   AF-A0A349HHF3-F1
#
_cell.length_a   1.000
_cell.length_b   1.000
_cell.length_c   1.000
_cell.angle_alpha   90.00
_cell.angle_beta   90.00
_cell.angle_gamma   90.00
#
_symmetry.space_group_name_H-M   'P 1'
#
loop_
_entity.id
_entity.type
_entity.pdbx_description
1 polymer ?
#
loop_
_entity_poly.entity_id
_entity_poly.type
_entity_poly.pdbx_seq_one_letter_code
_entity_poly.pdbx_strand_id
1 'polypeptide(L)'
;MRKVLLMVAVAAMSVMLASVAFAGAKKDKVKVGFVYISPVGDEGYSYAQDQGRKAIDALPWVETSFVESVAEGPDSERVVLNFA
;
A
#
# COMPACT_ATOMS: atom_id res chain seq x y z
N MET A 1 31.71 4.82 -41.61
CA MET A 1 30.81 5.74 -40.87
C MET A 1 29.37 5.22 -40.77
N ARG A 2 28.67 4.93 -41.88
CA ARG A 2 27.29 4.36 -41.86
C ARG A 2 27.12 3.09 -41.00
N LYS A 3 28.06 2.13 -41.08
CA LYS A 3 27.99 0.86 -40.31
C LYS A 3 28.21 1.06 -38.80
N VAL A 4 29.04 2.04 -38.42
CA VAL A 4 29.29 2.40 -37.02
C VAL A 4 28.07 3.10 -36.43
N LEU A 5 27.45 4.01 -37.21
CA LEU A 5 26.20 4.67 -36.81
C LEU A 5 25.05 3.68 -36.60
N LEU A 6 24.94 2.66 -37.46
CA LEU A 6 23.96 1.58 -37.34
C LEU A 6 24.21 0.70 -36.10
N MET A 7 25.46 0.37 -35.77
CA MET A 7 25.78 -0.39 -34.56
C MET A 7 25.48 0.38 -33.27
N VAL A 8 25.74 1.70 -33.24
CA VAL A 8 25.40 2.56 -32.09
C VAL A 8 23.88 2.67 -31.91
N ALA A 9 23.12 2.77 -33.01
CA ALA A 9 21.65 2.80 -32.94
C ALA A 9 21.06 1.49 -32.42
N VAL A 10 21.62 0.33 -32.82
CA VAL A 10 21.19 -0.98 -32.32
C VAL A 10 21.55 -1.15 -30.84
N ALA A 11 22.71 -0.70 -30.40
CA ALA A 11 23.12 -0.74 -29.00
C ALA A 11 22.28 0.20 -28.09
N ALA A 12 21.90 1.38 -28.58
CA ALA A 12 21.00 2.27 -27.85
C ALA A 12 19.59 1.67 -27.71
N MET A 13 19.11 0.98 -28.74
CA MET A 13 17.79 0.36 -28.75
C MET A 13 17.71 -0.88 -27.86
N SER A 14 18.79 -1.67 -27.74
CA SER A 14 18.86 -2.79 -26.80
C SER A 14 18.91 -2.35 -25.34
N VAL A 15 19.55 -1.22 -25.03
CA VAL A 15 19.52 -0.61 -23.68
C VAL A 15 18.12 -0.10 -23.33
N MET A 16 17.41 0.50 -24.29
CA MET A 16 16.01 0.93 -24.06
C MET A 16 15.06 -0.25 -23.87
N LEU A 17 15.17 -1.33 -24.64
CA LEU A 17 14.34 -2.52 -24.43
C LEU A 17 14.61 -3.22 -23.09
N ALA A 18 15.85 -3.23 -22.60
CA ALA A 18 16.19 -3.78 -21.29
C ALA A 18 15.56 -2.98 -20.12
N SER A 19 15.36 -1.68 -20.29
CA SER A 19 14.74 -0.83 -19.27
C SER A 19 13.22 -1.05 -19.11
N VAL A 20 12.53 -1.50 -20.16
CA VAL A 20 11.09 -1.81 -20.11
C VAL A 20 10.82 -3.15 -19.39
N ALA A 21 11.76 -4.10 -19.47
CA ALA A 21 11.62 -5.41 -18.81
C ALA A 21 11.77 -5.36 -17.28
N PHE A 22 12.32 -4.26 -16.73
CA PHE A 22 12.44 -4.01 -15.28
C PHE A 22 11.36 -3.09 -14.72
N ALA A 23 10.33 -2.73 -15.51
CA ALA A 23 9.10 -2.20 -14.97
C ALA A 23 8.37 -3.33 -14.24
N GLY A 24 8.91 -3.71 -13.07
CA GLY A 24 8.34 -4.71 -12.19
C GLY A 24 6.88 -4.39 -11.96
N ALA A 25 6.02 -5.40 -12.14
CA ALA A 25 4.61 -5.31 -11.79
C ALA A 25 4.51 -4.63 -10.42
N LYS A 26 3.92 -3.43 -10.37
CA LYS A 26 3.50 -2.83 -9.10
C LYS A 26 2.55 -3.86 -8.50
N LYS A 27 3.04 -4.64 -7.54
CA LYS A 27 2.17 -5.49 -6.73
C LYS A 27 1.25 -4.52 -6.01
N ASP A 28 -0.05 -4.68 -6.22
CA ASP A 28 -1.04 -3.88 -5.51
C ASP A 28 -0.75 -3.99 -4.01
N LYS A 29 -0.83 -2.85 -3.31
CA LYS A 29 -0.60 -2.81 -1.88
C LYS A 29 -1.63 -3.69 -1.17
N VAL A 30 -1.20 -4.34 -0.09
CA VAL A 30 -2.11 -5.05 0.81
C VAL A 30 -2.95 -4.01 1.54
N LYS A 31 -4.28 -4.07 1.34
CA LYS A 31 -5.24 -3.20 2.04
C LYS A 31 -5.62 -3.81 3.37
N VAL A 32 -5.52 -3.04 4.45
CA VAL A 32 -5.82 -3.50 5.81
C VAL A 32 -6.74 -2.50 6.51
N GLY A 33 -7.89 -2.97 7.00
CA GLY A 33 -8.81 -2.19 7.83
C GLY A 33 -8.58 -2.44 9.32
N PHE A 34 -8.58 -1.37 10.12
CA PHE A 34 -8.54 -1.41 11.58
C PHE A 34 -9.85 -0.86 12.16
N VAL A 35 -10.48 -1.60 13.08
CA VAL A 35 -11.76 -1.23 13.69
C VAL A 35 -11.56 -1.06 15.19
N TYR A 36 -11.86 0.13 15.72
CA TYR A 36 -11.63 0.47 17.13
C TYR A 36 -12.94 0.68 17.90
N ILE A 37 -12.97 0.22 19.15
CA ILE A 37 -14.11 0.37 20.07
C ILE A 37 -14.23 1.78 20.63
N SER A 38 -13.10 2.48 20.84
CA SER A 38 -13.06 3.82 21.43
C SER A 38 -12.38 4.82 20.49
N PRO A 39 -12.59 6.13 20.67
CA PRO A 39 -11.83 7.16 19.98
C PRO A 39 -10.32 6.99 20.17
N VAL A 40 -9.54 7.25 19.12
CA VAL A 40 -8.08 7.29 19.17
C VAL A 40 -7.59 8.46 20.03
N GLY A 41 -8.38 9.54 20.12
CA GLY A 41 -8.07 10.73 20.93
C GLY A 41 -8.08 10.51 22.44
N ASP A 42 -8.61 9.38 22.93
CA ASP A 42 -8.68 9.08 24.37
C ASP A 42 -7.34 8.64 24.96
N GLU A 43 -6.29 8.51 24.14
CA GLU A 43 -4.91 8.13 24.54
C GLU A 43 -4.80 6.80 25.32
N GLY A 44 -5.80 5.93 25.19
CA GLY A 44 -5.85 4.61 25.83
C GLY A 44 -5.55 3.43 24.89
N TYR A 45 -6.41 2.41 24.93
CA TYR A 45 -6.21 1.16 24.21
C TYR A 45 -6.25 1.31 22.68
N SER A 46 -7.28 1.98 22.15
CA SER A 46 -7.41 2.24 20.70
C SER A 46 -6.28 3.14 20.18
N TYR A 47 -5.79 4.07 20.99
CA TYR A 47 -4.60 4.87 20.66
C TYR A 47 -3.37 4.00 20.48
N ALA A 48 -3.09 3.10 21.42
CA ALA A 48 -1.95 2.18 21.31
C ALA A 48 -2.03 1.30 20.06
N GLN A 49 -3.24 0.85 19.68
CA GLN A 49 -3.44 0.13 18.43
C GLN A 49 -3.21 1.00 17.19
N ASP A 50 -3.67 2.27 17.19
CA ASP A 50 -3.42 3.19 16.07
C ASP A 50 -1.92 3.52 15.92
N GLN A 51 -1.15 3.57 17.00
CA GLN A 51 0.31 3.66 16.90
C GLN A 51 0.91 2.43 16.20
N GLY A 52 0.40 1.23 16.50
CA GLY A 52 0.76 0.01 15.78
C GLY A 52 0.36 0.06 14.30
N ARG A 53 -0.86 0.54 13.99
CA ARG A 53 -1.32 0.75 12.61
C ARG A 53 -0.39 1.70 11.87
N LYS A 54 -0.01 2.85 12.44
CA LYS A 54 0.91 3.81 11.82
C LYS A 54 2.26 3.18 11.46
N ALA A 55 2.78 2.30 12.32
CA ALA A 55 4.00 1.54 12.01
C ALA A 55 3.80 0.57 10.84
N ILE A 56 2.63 -0.06 10.73
CA ILE A 56 2.26 -0.93 9.61
C ILE A 56 2.05 -0.13 8.31
N ASP A 57 1.41 1.04 8.39
CA ASP A 57 1.12 1.93 7.26
C ASP A 57 2.40 2.51 6.62
N ALA A 58 3.47 2.63 7.41
CA ALA A 58 4.79 3.01 6.92
C ALA A 58 5.44 1.94 6.02
N LEU A 59 4.90 0.72 5.97
CA LEU A 59 5.41 -0.33 5.10
C LEU A 59 5.08 -0.02 3.63
N PRO A 60 6.06 -0.11 2.70
CA PRO A 60 5.88 0.36 1.33
C PRO A 60 4.85 -0.45 0.52
N TRP A 61 4.49 -1.63 1.00
CA TRP A 61 3.58 -2.57 0.36
C TRP A 61 2.22 -2.65 1.07
N VAL A 62 1.95 -1.79 2.06
CA VAL A 62 0.68 -1.74 2.80
C VAL A 62 -0.03 -0.41 2.56
N GLU A 63 -1.36 -0.47 2.62
CA GLU A 63 -2.27 0.68 2.72
C GLU A 63 -3.27 0.39 3.83
N THR A 64 -3.32 1.24 4.85
CA THR A 64 -4.23 1.05 5.99
C THR A 64 -5.38 2.04 5.97
N SER A 65 -6.53 1.60 6.49
CA SER A 65 -7.67 2.46 6.82
C SER A 65 -8.13 2.14 8.25
N PHE A 66 -8.79 3.10 8.91
CA PHE A 66 -9.36 2.83 10.23
C PHE A 66 -10.73 3.48 10.40
N VAL A 67 -11.52 2.88 11.29
CA VAL A 67 -12.77 3.45 11.81
C VAL A 67 -12.79 3.26 13.32
N GLU A 68 -13.28 4.26 14.04
CA GLU A 68 -13.30 4.29 15.49
C GLU A 68 -14.72 4.39 16.03
N SER A 69 -14.87 4.26 17.34
CA SER A 69 -16.17 4.30 18.04
C SER A 69 -17.19 3.28 17.53
N VAL A 70 -16.72 2.09 17.13
CA VAL A 70 -17.58 1.01 16.64
C VAL A 70 -18.06 0.18 17.81
N ALA A 71 -19.38 0.18 18.03
CA ALA A 71 -19.98 -0.56 19.12
C ALA A 71 -20.00 -2.07 18.82
N GLU A 72 -19.96 -2.88 19.89
CA GLU A 72 -20.12 -4.33 19.77
C GLU A 72 -21.50 -4.71 19.19
N GLY A 73 -21.60 -5.92 18.65
CA GLY A 73 -22.85 -6.46 18.12
C GLY A 73 -23.13 -5.99 16.68
N PRO A 74 -24.38 -5.63 16.33
CA PRO A 74 -24.77 -5.39 14.93
C PRO A 74 -23.95 -4.30 14.23
N ASP A 75 -23.46 -3.31 14.98
CA ASP A 75 -22.65 -2.23 14.41
C ASP A 75 -21.27 -2.73 13.96
N SER A 76 -20.59 -3.50 14.81
CA SER A 76 -19.32 -4.15 14.46
C SER A 76 -19.43 -5.10 13.26
N GLU A 77 -20.50 -5.89 13.17
CA GLU A 77 -20.74 -6.78 12.04
C GLU A 77 -20.92 -5.99 10.74
N ARG A 78 -21.77 -4.96 10.76
CA ARG A 78 -21.99 -4.06 9.61
C ARG A 78 -20.68 -3.41 9.17
N VAL A 79 -19.87 -2.92 10.11
CA VAL A 79 -18.59 -2.32 9.79
C VAL A 79 -17.67 -3.35 9.14
N VAL A 80 -17.41 -4.48 9.79
CA VAL A 80 -16.47 -5.48 9.28
C VAL A 80 -16.87 -6.02 7.90
N LEU A 81 -18.16 -6.19 7.63
CA LEU A 81 -18.64 -6.68 6.32
C LEU A 81 -18.50 -5.67 5.18
N ASN A 82 -18.51 -4.38 5.48
CA ASN A 82 -18.52 -3.32 4.46
C ASN A 82 -17.24 -2.47 4.48
N PHE A 83 -16.26 -2.82 5.31
CA PHE A 83 -15.06 -2.03 5.54
C PHE A 83 -13.86 -2.62 4.78
N ALA A 84 -13.30 -1.80 3.90
CA ALA A 84 -12.18 -2.03 2.97
C ALA A 84 -12.48 -2.90 1.73
#